data_AF-F6B487-F1
#
_entry.id   AF-F6B487-F1
#
_cell.length_a   1.000
_cell.length_b   1.000
_cell.length_c   1.000
_cell.angle_alpha   90.00
_cell.angle_beta   90.00
_cell.angle_gamma   90.00
#
_symmetry.space_group_name_H-M   'P 1'
#
loop_
_entity.id
_entity.type
_entity.pdbx_description
1 polymer ?
#
loop_
_entity_poly.entity_id
_entity_poly.type
_entity_poly.pdbx_seq_one_letter_code
_entity_poly.pdbx_strand_id
1 'polypeptide(L)'
;MRSNLYPAFIMESEDFELALPIAVQFAKNHDIPCRVLKEGDLYTICFEDRAVSRGIVYGHRYEKELDQTFSKYALTDVIYLSKDDFERGIVCDKE
;
A
#
# COMPACT_ATOMS: atom_id res chain seq x y z
N MET A 1 -1.33 -5.05 21.82
CA MET A 1 -0.48 -4.99 20.62
C MET A 1 -1.22 -4.20 19.56
N ARG A 2 -0.66 -3.10 19.03
CA ARG A 2 -1.19 -2.51 17.79
C ARG A 2 -0.51 -3.28 16.66
N SER A 3 -1.19 -4.27 16.10
CA SER A 3 -0.75 -4.91 14.86
C SER A 3 -1.01 -3.95 13.72
N ASN A 4 0.00 -3.70 12.88
CA ASN A 4 -0.18 -3.03 11.61
C ASN A 4 -0.36 -4.09 10.52
N LEU A 5 -1.05 -3.72 9.45
CA LEU A 5 -1.16 -4.48 8.22
C LEU A 5 -0.45 -3.71 7.12
N TYR A 6 0.07 -4.44 6.14
CA TYR A 6 0.87 -3.89 5.07
C TYR A 6 0.20 -4.14 3.71
N PRO A 7 -0.95 -3.50 3.44
CA PRO A 7 -1.62 -3.64 2.15
C PRO A 7 -0.70 -3.16 1.02
N ALA A 8 -0.66 -3.94 -0.05
CA ALA A 8 0.21 -3.75 -1.18
C ALA A 8 -0.52 -4.02 -2.50
N PHE A 9 -0.21 -3.20 -3.49
CA PHE A 9 -0.83 -3.18 -4.81
C PHE A 9 0.26 -3.38 -5.84
N ILE A 10 0.23 -4.52 -6.53
CA ILE A 10 1.18 -4.87 -7.60
C ILE A 10 0.63 -4.33 -8.91
N MET A 11 1.46 -3.65 -9.70
CA MET A 11 1.07 -3.01 -10.96
C MET A 11 2.23 -2.96 -11.96
N GLU A 12 1.89 -2.74 -13.23
CA GLU A 12 2.87 -2.50 -14.30
C GLU A 12 3.41 -1.06 -14.24
N SER A 13 4.45 -0.78 -15.02
CA SER A 13 5.13 0.52 -15.01
C SER A 13 4.21 1.70 -15.38
N GLU A 14 3.31 1.52 -16.35
CA GLU A 14 2.41 2.58 -16.82
C GLU A 14 1.41 2.98 -15.72
N ASP A 15 0.80 1.99 -15.08
CA ASP A 15 -0.11 2.18 -13.95
C ASP A 15 0.60 2.74 -12.73
N PHE A 16 1.84 2.31 -12.49
CA PHE A 16 2.67 2.82 -11.40
C PHE A 16 2.92 4.33 -11.50
N GLU A 17 3.26 4.83 -12.69
CA GLU A 17 3.51 6.27 -12.89
C GLU A 17 2.26 7.12 -12.59
N LEU A 18 1.06 6.57 -12.85
CA LEU A 18 -0.22 7.21 -12.54
C LEU A 18 -0.57 7.10 -11.05
N ALA A 19 -0.32 5.95 -10.43
CA ALA A 19 -0.70 5.64 -9.06
C ALA A 19 0.23 6.28 -8.02
N LEU A 20 1.53 6.41 -8.32
CA LEU A 20 2.55 6.91 -7.40
C LEU A 20 2.22 8.30 -6.80
N PRO A 21 1.90 9.35 -7.58
CA PRO A 21 1.58 10.66 -7.00
C PRO A 21 0.33 10.60 -6.11
N ILE A 22 -0.64 9.75 -6.45
CA ILE A 22 -1.86 9.54 -5.66
C ILE A 22 -1.51 8.84 -4.34
N ALA A 23 -0.62 7.83 -4.37
CA ALA A 23 -0.13 7.13 -3.20
C ALA A 23 0.63 8.03 -2.23
N VAL A 24 1.51 8.89 -2.75
CA VAL A 24 2.23 9.89 -1.95
C VAL A 24 1.25 10.86 -1.29
N GLN A 25 0.28 11.38 -2.04
CA GLN A 25 -0.72 12.29 -1.48
C GLN A 25 -1.59 11.60 -0.42
N PHE A 26 -2.01 10.36 -0.67
CA PHE A 26 -2.78 9.56 0.28
C PHE A 26 -2.01 9.36 1.59
N ALA A 27 -0.75 8.93 1.49
CA ALA A 27 0.13 8.73 2.62
C ALA A 27 0.28 10.00 3.48
N LYS A 28 0.46 11.17 2.83
CA LYS A 28 0.54 12.47 3.51
C LYS A 28 -0.78 12.87 4.18
N ASN A 29 -1.91 12.68 3.51
CA ASN A 29 -3.23 13.04 4.04
C ASN A 29 -3.61 12.22 5.28
N HIS A 30 -3.18 10.96 5.33
CA HIS A 30 -3.54 10.02 6.39
C HIS A 30 -2.44 9.80 7.43
N ASP A 31 -1.27 10.43 7.24
CA ASP A 31 -0.07 10.27 8.08
C ASP A 31 0.31 8.80 8.25
N ILE A 32 0.40 8.08 7.12
CA ILE A 32 0.80 6.67 7.07
C ILE A 32 2.03 6.46 6.19
N PRO A 33 2.98 5.59 6.58
CA PRO A 33 4.12 5.25 5.74
C PRO A 33 3.71 4.64 4.41
N CYS A 34 4.31 5.13 3.31
CA CYS A 34 4.22 4.57 1.96
C CYS A 34 5.60 4.13 1.49
N ARG A 35 5.68 2.94 0.89
CA ARG A 35 6.89 2.43 0.26
C ARG A 35 6.61 1.81 -1.10
N VAL A 36 7.65 1.77 -1.92
CA VAL A 36 7.66 1.14 -3.23
C VAL A 36 8.67 0.00 -3.26
N LEU A 37 8.24 -1.14 -3.78
CA LEU A 37 9.11 -2.26 -4.16
C LEU A 37 9.11 -2.38 -5.68
N LYS A 38 10.22 -2.89 -6.22
CA LYS A 38 10.35 -3.24 -7.63
C LYS A 38 10.87 -4.68 -7.74
N GLU A 39 10.14 -5.51 -8.47
CA GLU A 39 10.51 -6.90 -8.74
C GLU A 39 10.41 -7.16 -10.25
N GLY A 40 11.57 -7.24 -10.91
CA GLY A 40 11.62 -7.30 -12.37
C GLY A 40 10.99 -6.05 -12.99
N ASP A 41 9.94 -6.26 -13.79
CA ASP A 41 9.19 -5.21 -14.49
C ASP A 41 7.95 -4.73 -13.71
N LEU A 42 7.68 -5.31 -12.54
CA LEU A 42 6.54 -4.96 -11.72
C LEU A 42 6.93 -4.02 -10.59
N TYR A 43 6.01 -3.11 -10.28
CA TYR A 43 6.10 -2.21 -9.15
C TYR A 43 5.04 -2.57 -8.12
N THR A 44 5.36 -2.37 -6.85
CA THR A 44 4.42 -2.58 -5.76
C THR A 44 4.39 -1.33 -4.89
N ILE A 45 3.22 -0.70 -4.77
CA ILE A 45 2.98 0.36 -3.80
C ILE A 45 2.41 -0.28 -2.54
N CYS A 46 3.01 -0.01 -1.38
CA CYS A 46 2.60 -0.59 -0.12
C CYS A 46 2.51 0.47 0.98
N PHE A 47 1.58 0.27 1.91
CA PHE A 47 1.31 1.18 3.01
C PHE A 47 1.44 0.47 4.34
N GLU A 48 1.80 1.19 5.40
CA GLU A 48 1.66 0.70 6.77
C GLU A 48 0.37 1.27 7.37
N ASP A 49 -0.65 0.42 7.52
CA ASP A 49 -1.95 0.83 8.03
C ASP A 49 -2.31 0.07 9.31
N ARG A 50 -3.03 0.72 10.22
CA ARG A 50 -3.35 0.17 11.52
C ARG A 50 -4.43 -0.91 11.38
N ALA A 51 -4.20 -2.08 11.97
CA ALA A 51 -5.23 -3.11 12.04
C ALA A 51 -6.39 -2.66 12.94
N VAL A 52 -7.61 -2.87 12.47
CA VAL A 52 -8.85 -2.58 13.18
C VAL A 52 -9.72 -3.84 13.21
N SER A 53 -10.29 -4.15 14.37
CA SER A 53 -11.26 -5.25 14.48
C SER A 53 -12.55 -4.85 13.78
N ARG A 54 -13.07 -5.73 12.91
CA ARG A 54 -14.37 -5.61 12.26
C ARG A 54 -15.28 -6.77 12.65
N GLY A 55 -15.29 -7.11 13.94
CA GLY A 55 -15.97 -8.30 14.46
C GLY A 55 -15.04 -9.51 14.45
N ILE A 56 -15.37 -10.53 13.63
CA ILE A 56 -14.64 -11.81 13.59
C ILE A 56 -13.32 -11.70 12.80
N VAL A 57 -13.23 -10.73 11.89
CA VAL A 57 -12.06 -10.48 11.03
C VAL A 57 -11.39 -9.15 11.38
N TYR A 58 -10.09 -9.08 11.13
CA TYR A 58 -9.30 -7.86 11.20
C TYR A 58 -9.14 -7.29 9.79
N GLY A 59 -9.47 -6.02 9.61
CA GLY A 59 -9.13 -5.24 8.42
C GLY A 59 -8.13 -4.15 8.79
N HIS A 60 -7.88 -3.24 7.87
CA HIS A 60 -7.08 -2.04 8.15
C HIS A 60 -7.93 -0.77 8.11
N ARG A 61 -7.44 0.29 8.75
CA ARG A 61 -8.21 1.52 9.02
C ARG A 61 -8.77 2.13 7.74
N TYR A 62 -7.97 2.17 6.68
CA TYR A 62 -8.27 2.82 5.41
C TYR A 62 -8.54 1.83 4.26
N GLU A 63 -8.90 0.59 4.58
CA GLU A 63 -9.17 -0.49 3.62
C GLU A 63 -10.03 -0.09 2.43
N LYS A 64 -11.19 0.53 2.68
CA LYS A 64 -12.11 0.92 1.61
C LYS A 64 -11.54 2.01 0.71
N GLU A 65 -10.84 2.98 1.28
CA GLU A 65 -10.29 4.12 0.53
C GLU A 65 -9.10 3.66 -0.31
N LEU A 66 -8.24 2.79 0.25
CA LEU A 66 -7.11 2.19 -0.46
C LEU A 66 -7.61 1.31 -1.61
N ASP A 67 -8.58 0.43 -1.36
CA ASP A 67 -9.16 -0.44 -2.39
C ASP A 67 -9.81 0.36 -3.54
N GLN A 68 -10.65 1.35 -3.21
CA GLN A 68 -11.30 2.20 -4.23
C GLN A 68 -10.30 3.02 -5.05
N THR A 69 -9.18 3.41 -4.44
CA THR A 69 -8.18 4.27 -5.09
C THR A 69 -7.22 3.47 -5.96
N PHE A 70 -6.74 2.32 -5.46
CA PHE A 70 -5.61 1.61 -6.05
C PHE A 70 -5.97 0.33 -6.80
N SER A 71 -7.08 -0.34 -6.50
CA SER A 71 -7.42 -1.62 -7.13
C SER A 71 -7.68 -1.52 -8.63
N LYS A 72 -7.99 -0.33 -9.15
CA LYS A 72 -8.12 -0.08 -10.61
C LYS A 72 -6.77 -0.03 -11.36
N TYR A 73 -5.66 0.15 -10.64
CA TYR A 73 -4.30 0.16 -11.18
C TYR A 73 -3.59 -1.17 -10.92
N ALA A 74 -4.12 -2.00 -10.02
CA ALA A 74 -3.47 -3.22 -9.58
C ALA A 74 -3.79 -4.39 -10.51
N LEU A 75 -2.80 -5.26 -10.73
CA LEU A 75 -2.94 -6.51 -11.50
C LEU A 75 -3.80 -7.56 -10.79
N THR A 76 -3.94 -7.43 -9.47
CA THR A 76 -4.59 -8.37 -8.57
C THR A 76 -5.25 -7.61 -7.42
N ASP A 77 -6.17 -8.27 -6.72
CA ASP A 77 -6.67 -7.81 -5.42
C ASP A 77 -5.51 -7.48 -4.45
N VAL A 78 -5.81 -6.65 -3.45
CA VAL A 78 -4.85 -6.23 -2.42
C VAL A 78 -4.18 -7.44 -1.78
N ILE A 79 -2.85 -7.41 -1.75
CA ILE A 79 -2.04 -8.39 -1.04
C ILE A 79 -1.51 -7.78 0.25
N TYR A 80 -1.17 -8.62 1.23
CA TYR A 80 -0.64 -8.18 2.52
C TYR A 80 0.79 -8.66 2.69
N LEU A 81 1.71 -7.71 2.81
CA LEU A 81 3.13 -8.01 3.02
C LEU A 81 3.43 -8.33 4.47
N SER A 82 4.55 -9.02 4.67
CA SER A 82 5.22 -9.03 5.97
C SER A 82 5.79 -7.64 6.28
N LYS A 83 6.01 -7.35 7.56
CA LYS A 83 6.71 -6.11 7.95
C LYS A 83 8.10 -6.02 7.32
N ASP A 84 8.82 -7.14 7.27
CA ASP A 84 10.18 -7.18 6.75
C ASP A 84 10.22 -6.85 5.25
N ASP A 85 9.25 -7.35 4.48
CA ASP A 85 9.13 -7.03 3.05
C ASP A 85 8.73 -5.58 2.82
N PHE A 86 7.84 -5.04 3.65
CA PHE A 86 7.52 -3.61 3.64
C PHE A 86 8.77 -2.76 3.89
N GLU A 87 9.57 -3.08 4.90
CA GLU A 87 10.76 -2.30 5.26
C GLU A 87 11.88 -2.34 4.21
N ARG A 88 11.90 -3.35 3.34
CA ARG A 88 12.80 -3.43 2.17
C ARG A 88 12.44 -2.41 1.08
N GLY A 89 11.22 -1.90 1.07
CA GLY A 89 10.76 -0.92 0.08
C GLY A 89 11.39 0.45 0.25
N ILE A 90 11.50 1.20 -0.85
CA ILE A 90 11.98 2.58 -0.86
C ILE A 90 10.84 3.49 -0.42
N VAL A 91 11.11 4.42 0.50
CA VAL A 91 10.11 5.40 0.96
C VAL A 91 9.64 6.28 -0.20
N CYS A 92 8.32 6.41 -0.37
CA CYS A 92 7.71 7.14 -1.49
C CYS A 92 8.02 8.65 -1.48
N ASP A 93 8.42 9.22 -0.34
CA ASP A 93 8.66 10.66 -0.12
C ASP A 93 10.14 11.04 -0.11
N LYS A 94 11.02 10.24 -0.75
CA LYS A 94 12.42 10.66 -0.94
C LYS A 94 12.50 11.62 -2.12
N GLU A 95 12.35 12.92 -1.83
CA GLU A 95 13.10 13.97 -2.55
C GLU A 95 14.61 13.80 -2.33
#